data_AF-A0AAD1SYM9-F1
#
_entry.id   AF-A0AAD1SYM9-F1
#
_cell.length_a   1.000
_cell.length_b   1.000
_cell.length_c   1.000
_cell.angle_alpha   90.00
_cell.angle_beta   90.00
_cell.angle_gamma   90.00
#
_symmetry.space_group_name_H-M   'P 1'
#
loop_
_entity.id
_entity.type
_entity.pdbx_description
1 polymer ?
#
loop_
_entity_poly.entity_id
_entity_poly.type
_entity_poly.pdbx_seq_one_letter_code
_entity_poly.pdbx_strand_id
1 'polypeptide(L)'
;MEGSGDKHVFQCPLNFEPVADYDGAEINEPDTEVWLIKAPSDFTPESFNSHRLPLSGYKTQKVKVEGIRKLYHVQATHGASAPCRAFLPQDVDAGLKFACAPPFQGIITVAEAHADSTALHPIPDRPSLKMPQNLKQRYHPFGADSPITRQISEGQFAATPIKKKKKSKKRKLEEATV
;
A
#
# COMPACT_ATOMS: atom_id res chain seq x y z
N MET A 1 -33.54 -50.53 -37.93
CA MET A 1 -32.14 -50.35 -37.47
C MET A 1 -32.22 -49.49 -36.23
N GLU A 2 -32.36 -50.12 -35.06
CA GLU A 2 -32.26 -49.41 -33.78
C GLU A 2 -30.77 -49.24 -33.48
N GLY A 3 -30.30 -48.00 -33.52
CA GLY A 3 -28.95 -47.68 -33.08
C GLY A 3 -28.89 -47.80 -31.56
N SER A 4 -28.25 -48.86 -31.07
CA SER A 4 -27.86 -49.00 -29.66
C SER A 4 -26.81 -47.94 -29.33
N GLY A 5 -27.25 -46.75 -28.98
CA GLY A 5 -26.38 -45.71 -28.44
C GLY A 5 -25.89 -46.17 -27.07
N ASP A 6 -24.62 -46.54 -26.98
CA ASP A 6 -23.96 -46.92 -25.73
C ASP A 6 -24.00 -45.70 -24.79
N LYS A 7 -24.89 -45.76 -23.79
CA LYS A 7 -25.02 -44.70 -22.79
C LYS A 7 -23.90 -44.91 -21.77
N HIS A 8 -22.76 -44.27 -21.99
CA HIS A 8 -21.74 -44.17 -20.97
C HIS A 8 -22.32 -43.49 -19.72
N VAL A 9 -22.47 -44.26 -18.64
CA VAL A 9 -22.91 -43.76 -17.33
C VAL A 9 -21.74 -43.03 -16.68
N PHE A 10 -21.97 -41.82 -16.18
CA PHE A 10 -20.97 -41.08 -15.43
C PHE A 10 -20.56 -41.86 -14.19
N GLN A 11 -19.25 -42.07 -14.00
CA GLN A 11 -18.69 -42.63 -12.77
C GLN A 11 -18.01 -41.52 -11.98
N CYS A 12 -18.47 -41.32 -10.75
CA CYS A 12 -17.86 -40.37 -9.81
C CYS A 12 -16.44 -40.85 -9.46
N PRO A 13 -15.41 -39.98 -9.44
CA PRO A 13 -14.09 -40.39 -9.02
C PRO A 13 -14.08 -40.88 -7.57
N LEU A 14 -13.20 -41.83 -7.25
CA LEU A 14 -13.19 -42.59 -5.99
C LEU A 14 -13.09 -41.74 -4.70
N ASN A 15 -12.62 -40.49 -4.80
CA ASN A 15 -12.43 -39.57 -3.69
C ASN A 15 -13.57 -38.54 -3.54
N PHE A 16 -14.68 -38.73 -4.26
CA PHE A 16 -15.87 -37.88 -4.17
C PHE A 16 -17.08 -38.75 -3.83
N GLU A 17 -17.91 -38.23 -2.93
CA GLU A 17 -19.16 -38.86 -2.55
C GLU A 17 -20.32 -37.90 -2.87
N PRO A 18 -21.47 -38.40 -3.33
CA PRO A 18 -22.64 -37.58 -3.55
C PRO A 18 -23.16 -37.05 -2.21
N VAL A 19 -23.29 -35.74 -2.09
CA VAL A 19 -23.99 -35.10 -0.97
C VAL A 19 -25.46 -34.96 -1.36
N ALA A 20 -26.37 -35.46 -0.53
CA ALA A 20 -27.81 -35.46 -0.78
C ALA A 20 -28.61 -34.59 0.19
N ASP A 21 -27.99 -34.17 1.29
CA ASP A 21 -28.65 -33.40 2.34
C ASP A 21 -28.56 -31.91 2.01
N TYR A 22 -29.71 -31.31 1.75
CA TYR A 22 -29.88 -29.88 1.56
C TYR A 22 -30.92 -29.40 2.56
N ASP A 23 -30.49 -28.56 3.50
CA ASP A 23 -31.40 -27.80 4.35
C ASP A 23 -31.59 -26.42 3.70
N GLY A 24 -32.82 -26.09 3.34
CA GLY A 24 -33.16 -24.88 2.61
C GLY A 24 -34.56 -24.44 2.92
N ALA A 25 -34.72 -23.14 3.17
CA ALA A 25 -36.03 -22.52 3.26
C ALA A 25 -36.50 -22.10 1.86
N GLU A 26 -37.77 -22.35 1.55
CA GLU A 26 -38.39 -21.74 0.38
C GLU A 26 -38.58 -20.24 0.61
N ILE A 27 -38.01 -19.44 -0.28
CA ILE A 27 -38.16 -17.99 -0.27
C ILE A 27 -39.11 -17.63 -1.40
N ASN A 28 -40.39 -17.42 -1.07
CA ASN A 28 -41.45 -17.09 -2.04
C ASN A 28 -41.96 -15.64 -1.90
N GLU A 29 -41.20 -14.77 -1.22
CA GLU A 29 -41.58 -13.39 -1.02
C GLU A 29 -41.15 -12.51 -2.20
N PRO A 30 -42.06 -11.71 -2.79
CA PRO A 30 -41.77 -10.91 -3.98
C PRO A 30 -40.73 -9.80 -3.74
N ASP A 31 -40.56 -9.38 -2.48
CA ASP A 31 -39.64 -8.31 -2.09
C ASP A 31 -38.29 -8.84 -1.56
N THR A 32 -38.02 -10.14 -1.69
CA THR A 32 -36.73 -10.71 -1.26
C THR A 32 -35.70 -10.64 -2.38
N GLU A 33 -34.55 -10.04 -2.07
CA GLU A 33 -33.41 -9.99 -2.97
C GLU A 33 -32.36 -11.05 -2.62
N VAL A 34 -31.76 -11.66 -3.64
CA VAL A 34 -30.66 -12.62 -3.46
C VAL A 34 -29.34 -11.97 -3.80
N TRP A 35 -28.38 -12.03 -2.87
CA TRP A 35 -27.06 -11.40 -3.00
C TRP A 35 -25.94 -12.42 -2.89
N LEU A 36 -24.90 -12.26 -3.70
CA LEU A 36 -23.68 -13.07 -3.60
C LEU A 36 -22.70 -12.40 -2.63
N ILE A 37 -22.27 -13.12 -1.60
CA ILE A 37 -21.27 -12.64 -0.65
C ILE A 37 -19.94 -13.36 -0.90
N LYS A 38 -18.89 -12.58 -1.19
CA LYS A 38 -17.50 -13.06 -1.25
C LYS A 38 -16.78 -12.59 0.00
N ALA A 39 -16.24 -13.54 0.76
CA ALA A 39 -15.54 -13.25 2.01
C ALA A 39 -14.30 -14.16 2.18
N PRO A 40 -13.39 -13.82 3.12
CA PRO A 40 -12.30 -14.71 3.52
C PRO A 40 -12.80 -16.06 4.03
N SER A 41 -11.95 -17.08 4.00
CA SER A 41 -12.30 -18.43 4.47
C SER A 41 -12.59 -18.52 5.97
N ASP A 42 -12.01 -17.60 6.76
CA ASP A 42 -12.20 -17.49 8.21
C ASP A 42 -13.31 -16.48 8.58
N PHE A 43 -14.08 -16.01 7.60
CA PHE A 43 -15.19 -15.11 7.82
C PHE A 43 -16.34 -15.81 8.55
N THR A 44 -16.82 -15.19 9.63
CA THR A 44 -18.01 -15.61 10.38
C THR A 44 -19.14 -14.62 10.11
N PRO A 45 -20.22 -15.02 9.41
CA PRO A 45 -21.35 -14.12 9.13
C PRO A 45 -21.94 -13.45 10.38
N GLU A 46 -21.94 -14.17 11.50
CA GLU A 46 -22.49 -13.72 12.79
C GLU A 46 -21.75 -12.49 13.33
N SER A 47 -20.47 -12.30 12.96
CA SER A 47 -19.68 -11.15 13.37
C SER A 47 -20.19 -9.81 12.81
N PHE A 48 -21.10 -9.86 11.82
CA PHE A 48 -21.76 -8.71 11.21
C PHE A 48 -23.23 -8.53 11.61
N ASN A 49 -23.80 -9.38 12.48
CA ASN A 49 -25.23 -9.34 12.83
C ASN A 49 -25.73 -7.98 13.37
N SER A 50 -24.88 -7.24 14.08
CA SER A 50 -25.22 -5.91 14.61
C SER A 50 -24.95 -4.76 13.63
N HIS A 51 -24.55 -5.05 12.39
CA HIS A 51 -23.95 -4.09 11.49
C HIS A 51 -24.76 -3.96 10.20
N ARG A 52 -25.11 -2.72 9.85
CA ARG A 52 -25.72 -2.43 8.55
C ARG A 52 -24.64 -2.36 7.47
N LEU A 53 -24.77 -3.22 6.46
CA LEU A 53 -23.92 -3.20 5.28
C LEU A 53 -24.56 -2.37 4.16
N PRO A 54 -23.77 -1.60 3.41
CA PRO A 54 -24.28 -0.92 2.23
C PRO A 54 -24.59 -1.96 1.13
N LEU A 55 -25.67 -1.76 0.40
CA LEU A 55 -25.98 -2.53 -0.82
C LEU A 55 -25.36 -1.91 -2.09
N SER A 56 -24.73 -0.73 -1.95
CA SER A 56 -23.97 -0.08 -3.01
C SER A 56 -22.81 0.74 -2.44
N GLY A 57 -21.69 0.76 -3.16
CA GLY A 57 -20.52 1.55 -2.79
C GLY A 57 -19.59 0.82 -1.82
N TYR A 58 -18.92 1.57 -0.96
CA TYR A 58 -17.81 1.09 -0.14
C TYR A 58 -17.93 1.58 1.31
N LYS A 59 -17.61 0.71 2.27
CA LYS A 59 -17.60 1.02 3.70
C LYS A 59 -16.52 0.23 4.43
N THR A 60 -15.75 0.92 5.27
CA THR A 60 -14.87 0.27 6.24
C THR A 60 -15.65 -0.10 7.49
N GLN A 61 -15.60 -1.37 7.88
CA GLN A 61 -16.35 -1.92 9.01
C GLN A 61 -15.41 -2.52 10.06
N LYS A 62 -15.56 -2.08 11.31
CA LYS A 62 -14.89 -2.68 12.47
C LYS A 62 -15.82 -3.71 13.10
N VAL A 63 -15.32 -4.92 13.32
CA VAL A 63 -16.05 -6.01 13.98
C VAL A 63 -15.19 -6.64 15.07
N LYS A 64 -15.82 -7.36 15.99
CA LYS A 64 -15.13 -8.11 17.03
C LYS A 64 -15.40 -9.58 16.80
N VAL A 65 -14.36 -10.33 16.42
CA VAL A 65 -14.41 -11.78 16.21
C VAL A 65 -13.62 -12.43 17.33
N GLU A 66 -14.27 -13.28 18.13
CA GLU A 66 -13.61 -14.01 19.23
C GLU A 66 -12.80 -13.13 20.21
N GLY A 67 -13.27 -11.91 20.47
CA GLY A 67 -12.52 -10.97 21.33
C GLY A 67 -11.59 -10.02 20.58
N ILE A 68 -11.14 -10.39 19.37
CA ILE A 68 -10.18 -9.66 18.55
C ILE A 68 -10.90 -8.66 17.66
N ARG A 69 -10.40 -7.42 17.61
CA ARG A 69 -10.93 -6.39 16.71
C ARG A 69 -10.35 -6.60 15.32
N LYS A 70 -11.21 -6.91 14.35
CA LYS A 70 -10.86 -6.97 12.93
C LYS A 70 -11.43 -5.76 12.18
N LEU A 71 -10.72 -5.34 11.14
CA LEU A 71 -11.14 -4.28 10.24
C LEU A 71 -11.40 -4.92 8.87
N TYR A 72 -12.55 -4.62 8.30
CA TYR A 72 -12.94 -5.11 6.99
C TYR A 72 -13.26 -3.96 6.05
N HIS A 73 -12.90 -4.11 4.79
CA HIS A 73 -13.39 -3.31 3.68
C HIS A 73 -14.57 -4.06 3.05
N VAL A 74 -15.74 -3.44 3.08
CA VAL A 74 -16.96 -3.97 2.49
C VAL A 74 -17.30 -3.15 1.26
N GLN A 75 -17.35 -3.80 0.11
CA GLN A 75 -17.75 -3.20 -1.14
C GLN A 75 -18.98 -3.93 -1.69
N ALA A 76 -20.02 -3.18 -2.05
CA ALA A 76 -21.23 -3.73 -2.62
C ALA A 76 -21.50 -3.11 -3.99
N THR A 77 -21.92 -3.95 -4.93
CA THR A 77 -22.26 -3.55 -6.29
C THR A 77 -23.58 -4.18 -6.69
N HIS A 78 -24.60 -3.33 -6.86
CA HIS A 78 -25.93 -3.69 -7.33
C HIS A 78 -25.95 -3.80 -8.87
N GLY A 79 -26.73 -4.73 -9.42
CA GLY A 79 -26.88 -4.93 -10.87
C GLY A 79 -25.62 -5.41 -11.58
N ALA A 80 -24.56 -5.72 -10.83
CA ALA A 80 -23.36 -6.35 -11.39
C ALA A 80 -23.72 -7.78 -11.81
N SER A 81 -23.55 -8.10 -13.10
CA SER A 81 -23.70 -9.47 -13.58
C SER A 81 -22.70 -10.35 -12.87
N ALA A 82 -23.16 -11.11 -11.87
CA ALA A 82 -22.35 -12.14 -11.26
C ALA A 82 -21.96 -13.17 -12.34
N PRO A 83 -20.70 -13.63 -12.37
CA PRO A 83 -20.25 -14.62 -13.35
C PRO A 83 -20.82 -16.02 -13.09
N CYS A 84 -21.63 -16.19 -12.04
CA CYS A 84 -22.20 -17.45 -11.60
C CYS A 84 -23.68 -17.30 -11.21
N ARG A 85 -24.35 -18.44 -11.09
CA ARG A 85 -25.71 -18.57 -10.58
C ARG A 85 -25.72 -19.58 -9.44
N ALA A 86 -26.60 -19.39 -8.46
CA ALA A 86 -26.86 -20.41 -7.46
C ALA A 86 -27.62 -21.59 -8.09
N PHE A 87 -27.36 -22.80 -7.58
CA PHE A 87 -28.15 -23.98 -7.84
C PHE A 87 -28.92 -24.32 -6.57
N LEU A 88 -30.23 -24.47 -6.70
CA LEU A 88 -31.12 -24.80 -5.59
C LEU A 88 -31.64 -26.22 -5.76
N PRO A 89 -31.78 -26.99 -4.67
CA PRO A 89 -32.42 -28.29 -4.72
C PRO A 89 -33.87 -28.14 -5.21
N GLN A 90 -34.29 -29.03 -6.08
CA GLN A 90 -35.68 -29.19 -6.51
C GLN A 90 -36.24 -30.44 -5.81
N ASP A 91 -37.51 -30.38 -5.42
CA ASP A 91 -38.24 -31.33 -4.56
C ASP A 91 -37.73 -32.80 -4.57
N VAL A 92 -37.66 -33.35 -3.36
CA VAL A 92 -37.05 -34.63 -2.97
C VAL A 92 -37.71 -35.82 -3.67
N ASP A 93 -39.01 -35.71 -3.99
CA ASP A 93 -39.80 -36.76 -4.64
C ASP A 93 -39.39 -37.02 -6.11
N ALA A 94 -38.67 -36.09 -6.75
CA ALA A 94 -38.25 -36.19 -8.16
C ALA A 94 -36.81 -36.70 -8.36
N GLY A 95 -36.13 -37.12 -7.28
CA GLY A 95 -34.71 -37.44 -7.23
C GLY A 95 -33.81 -36.20 -7.02
N LEU A 96 -32.50 -36.40 -6.85
CA LEU A 96 -31.51 -35.32 -6.68
C LEU A 96 -31.42 -34.47 -7.95
N LYS A 97 -32.22 -33.41 -8.03
CA LYS A 97 -32.24 -32.47 -9.15
C LYS A 97 -32.01 -31.06 -8.64
N PHE A 98 -31.23 -30.30 -9.40
CA PHE A 98 -30.95 -28.90 -9.12
C PHE A 98 -31.52 -28.03 -10.21
N ALA A 99 -32.09 -26.89 -9.81
CA ALA A 99 -32.50 -25.84 -10.71
C ALA A 99 -31.60 -24.61 -10.55
N CYS A 100 -31.39 -23.88 -11.64
CA CYS A 100 -30.75 -22.57 -11.57
C CYS A 100 -31.64 -21.59 -10.82
N ALA A 101 -31.10 -20.95 -9.79
CA ALA A 101 -31.76 -19.85 -9.11
C ALA A 101 -31.93 -18.63 -10.04
N PRO A 102 -32.82 -17.68 -9.65
CA PRO A 102 -32.80 -16.34 -10.21
C PRO A 102 -31.41 -15.69 -10.13
N PRO A 103 -31.09 -14.72 -11.01
CA PRO A 103 -29.82 -14.01 -10.97
C PRO A 103 -29.69 -13.24 -9.64
N PHE A 104 -28.45 -13.13 -9.15
CA PHE A 104 -28.16 -12.29 -8.00
C PHE A 104 -28.45 -10.81 -8.31
N GLN A 105 -29.06 -10.12 -7.35
CA GLN A 105 -29.34 -8.68 -7.43
C GLN A 105 -28.04 -7.86 -7.35
N GLY A 106 -27.03 -8.39 -6.67
CA GLY A 106 -25.71 -7.80 -6.61
C GLY A 106 -24.71 -8.68 -5.88
N ILE A 107 -23.51 -8.13 -5.71
CA ILE A 107 -22.37 -8.80 -5.08
C ILE A 107 -21.86 -7.93 -3.94
N ILE A 108 -21.61 -8.54 -2.78
CA ILE A 108 -20.94 -7.94 -1.63
C ILE A 108 -19.59 -8.62 -1.48
N THR A 109 -18.50 -7.85 -1.54
CA THR A 109 -17.15 -8.32 -1.27
C THR A 109 -16.68 -7.79 0.07
N VAL A 110 -16.34 -8.72 0.97
CA VAL A 110 -15.71 -8.44 2.26
C VAL A 110 -14.24 -8.81 2.12
N ALA A 111 -13.36 -7.87 2.43
CA ALA A 111 -11.92 -8.07 2.45
C ALA A 111 -11.36 -7.63 3.79
N GLU A 112 -10.47 -8.42 4.39
CA GLU A 112 -9.76 -7.99 5.60
C GLU A 112 -8.85 -6.81 5.27
N ALA A 113 -8.89 -5.80 6.12
CA ALA A 113 -8.09 -4.61 6.02
C ALA A 113 -7.22 -4.48 7.27
N HIS A 114 -6.06 -3.89 7.09
CA HIS A 114 -5.16 -3.58 8.19
C HIS A 114 -5.20 -2.06 8.38
N ALA A 115 -5.13 -1.62 9.63
CA ALA A 115 -5.01 -0.19 9.87
C ALA A 115 -3.65 0.26 9.34
N ASP A 116 -3.65 1.19 8.39
CA ASP A 116 -2.44 1.90 8.00
C ASP A 116 -1.93 2.64 9.25
N SER A 117 -0.73 2.31 9.71
CA SER A 117 -0.08 3.03 10.80
C SER A 117 0.34 4.41 10.29
N THR A 118 -0.60 5.35 10.24
CA THR A 118 -0.40 6.72 9.75
C THR A 118 0.29 7.63 10.76
N ALA A 119 0.70 7.10 11.92
CA ALA A 119 1.51 7.83 12.89
C ALA A 119 2.92 8.05 12.35
N LEU A 120 3.05 8.98 11.41
CA LEU A 120 4.31 9.56 11.02
C LEU A 120 4.74 10.49 12.16
N HIS A 121 5.69 10.05 12.97
CA HIS A 121 6.27 10.90 13.99
C HIS A 121 7.14 11.96 13.32
N PRO A 122 6.80 13.26 13.44
CA PRO A 122 7.64 14.31 12.88
C PRO A 122 9.00 14.26 13.55
N ILE A 123 10.07 14.18 12.75
CA ILE A 123 11.43 14.31 13.24
C ILE A 123 11.70 15.80 13.37
N PRO A 124 12.02 16.32 14.58
CA PRO A 124 12.38 17.72 14.74
C PRO A 124 13.59 18.07 13.87
N ASP A 125 13.60 19.26 13.30
CA ASP A 125 14.75 19.76 12.57
C ASP A 125 16.00 19.73 13.47
N ARG A 126 17.06 19.06 13.01
CA ARG A 126 18.35 19.10 13.69
C ARG A 126 18.92 20.51 13.55
N PRO A 127 19.43 21.12 14.63
CA PRO A 127 20.13 22.39 14.51
C PRO A 127 21.34 22.22 13.59
N SER A 128 21.61 23.23 12.75
CA SER A 128 22.76 23.24 11.88
C SER A 128 24.04 22.91 12.65
N LEU A 129 24.86 22.02 12.08
CA LEU A 129 26.15 21.69 12.67
C LEU A 129 26.98 22.97 12.85
N LYS A 130 27.33 23.28 14.09
CA LYS A 130 28.14 24.46 14.40
C LYS A 130 29.54 24.27 13.83
N MET A 131 30.07 25.28 13.15
CA MET A 131 31.47 25.29 12.74
C MET A 131 32.36 25.18 13.98
N PRO A 132 33.36 24.29 14.01
CA PRO A 132 34.26 24.18 15.15
C PRO A 132 35.00 25.50 15.39
N GLN A 133 35.05 25.96 16.64
CA GLN A 133 35.76 27.19 17.02
C GLN A 133 37.25 27.17 16.63
N ASN A 134 37.82 25.96 16.45
CA ASN A 134 39.23 25.74 16.12
C ASN A 134 39.44 25.31 14.66
N LEU A 135 38.56 25.72 13.73
CA LEU A 135 38.77 25.47 12.30
C LEU A 135 40.02 26.21 11.83
N LYS A 136 41.10 25.46 11.52
CA LYS A 136 42.37 26.02 11.04
C LYS A 136 42.48 25.86 9.52
N GLN A 137 43.07 26.86 8.86
CA GLN A 137 43.46 26.75 7.44
C GLN A 137 44.49 25.63 7.28
N ARG A 138 44.14 24.60 6.51
CA ARG A 138 45.04 23.45 6.26
C ARG A 138 45.77 23.55 4.93
N TYR A 139 45.20 24.28 3.98
CA TYR A 139 45.80 24.48 2.67
C TYR A 139 46.67 25.74 2.67
N HIS A 140 47.93 25.58 2.28
CA HIS A 140 48.91 26.66 2.13
C HIS A 140 49.48 26.57 0.70
N PRO A 141 49.13 27.48 -0.21
CA PRO A 141 49.68 27.45 -1.55
C PRO A 141 51.18 27.77 -1.50
N PHE A 142 51.93 27.24 -2.46
CA PHE A 142 53.37 27.43 -2.54
C PHE A 142 53.72 28.92 -2.68
N GLY A 143 54.61 29.42 -1.81
CA GLY A 143 55.05 30.82 -1.80
C GLY A 143 54.16 31.79 -1.01
N ALA A 144 53.13 31.32 -0.31
CA ALA A 144 52.31 32.18 0.57
C ALA A 144 52.80 32.12 2.03
N ASP A 145 53.00 33.29 2.64
CA ASP A 145 53.22 33.42 4.07
C ASP A 145 51.91 33.12 4.83
N SER A 146 52.00 32.41 5.97
CA SER A 146 50.82 32.13 6.80
C SER A 146 50.19 33.45 7.28
N PRO A 147 48.86 33.61 7.21
CA PRO A 147 48.22 34.82 7.72
C PRO A 147 48.47 34.91 9.22
N ILE A 148 49.24 35.92 9.64
CA ILE A 148 49.36 36.30 11.04
C ILE A 148 47.95 36.68 11.49
N THR A 149 47.36 35.89 12.40
CA THR A 149 46.09 36.20 13.03
C THR A 149 46.23 37.51 13.82
N ARG A 150 46.05 38.66 13.16
CA ARG A 150 45.70 39.89 13.85
C ARG A 150 44.26 39.72 14.28
N GLN A 151 44.02 39.68 15.58
CA GLN A 151 42.68 39.87 16.12
C GLN A 151 42.18 41.21 15.60
N ILE A 152 41.31 41.17 14.59
CA ILE A 152 40.54 42.32 14.17
C ILE A 152 39.43 42.44 15.21
N SER A 153 39.64 43.29 16.21
CA SER A 153 38.52 43.91 16.92
C SER A 153 37.75 44.73 15.89
N GLU A 154 36.44 44.48 15.81
CA GLU A 154 35.52 45.18 14.92
C GLU A 154 35.69 46.70 15.03
N GLY A 155 35.86 47.36 13.87
CA GLY A 155 35.82 48.82 13.75
C GLY A 155 37.15 49.46 13.40
N GLN A 156 37.48 49.48 12.10
CA GLN A 156 38.02 50.63 11.36
C GLN A 156 38.58 50.18 10.01
N PHE A 157 37.75 50.24 8.97
CA PHE A 157 38.25 50.35 7.61
C PHE A 157 38.65 51.81 7.38
N ALA A 158 39.95 52.10 7.40
CA ALA A 158 40.48 53.35 6.87
C ALA A 158 41.75 53.05 6.05
N ALA A 159 41.62 53.27 4.74
CA ALA A 159 42.69 53.15 3.77
C ALA A 159 43.84 54.11 4.09
N THR A 160 45.09 53.63 4.07
CA THR A 160 46.27 54.50 3.90
C THR A 160 47.31 53.86 2.97
N PRO A 161 48.06 54.69 2.21
CA PRO A 161 48.75 54.26 0.99
C PRO A 161 50.13 53.63 1.25
N ILE A 162 50.47 52.65 0.42
CA ILE A 162 51.78 51.98 0.40
C ILE A 162 52.85 52.96 -0.13
N LYS A 163 53.76 53.41 0.75
CA LYS A 163 54.96 54.18 0.37
C LYS A 163 56.03 53.25 -0.21
N LYS A 164 56.39 53.48 -1.47
CA LYS A 164 57.50 52.83 -2.19
C LYS A 164 58.85 53.13 -1.51
N LYS A 165 59.64 52.11 -1.16
CA LYS A 165 61.08 52.25 -0.89
C LYS A 165 61.90 51.57 -1.99
N LYS A 166 62.54 52.40 -2.82
CA LYS A 166 63.62 52.05 -3.75
C LYS A 166 64.78 51.41 -2.99
N LYS A 167 65.30 50.28 -3.49
CA LYS A 167 66.67 49.83 -3.16
C LYS A 167 67.35 49.36 -4.46
N SER A 168 68.37 50.11 -4.85
CA SER A 168 69.24 49.84 -5.99
C SER A 168 70.28 48.78 -5.64
N LYS A 169 70.60 47.87 -6.58
CA LYS A 169 71.96 47.33 -6.73
C LYS A 169 72.19 46.87 -8.18
N LYS A 170 73.33 47.29 -8.71
CA LYS A 170 73.79 47.25 -10.11
C LYS A 170 74.92 46.22 -10.23
N ARG A 171 75.03 45.53 -11.38
CA ARG A 171 76.22 45.05 -12.16
C ARG A 171 75.76 43.85 -13.04
N LYS A 172 75.66 43.94 -14.39
CA LYS A 172 76.67 43.82 -15.49
C LYS A 172 77.53 42.54 -15.34
N LEU A 173 77.82 41.68 -16.32
CA LEU A 173 77.85 41.62 -17.81
C LEU A 173 77.83 40.08 -18.12
N GLU A 174 77.40 39.51 -19.25
CA GLU A 174 78.12 39.45 -20.55
C GLU A 174 77.39 38.50 -21.52
N GLU A 175 77.63 38.76 -22.79
CA GLU A 175 76.99 38.32 -24.03
C GLU A 175 77.79 37.17 -24.68
N ALA A 176 77.12 36.27 -25.40
CA ALA A 176 77.66 35.53 -26.56
C ALA A 176 76.48 34.97 -27.38
N THR A 177 76.11 35.64 -28.49
CA THR A 177 76.46 35.35 -29.90
C THR A 177 75.89 34.05 -30.48
N VAL A 178 75.04 34.20 -31.50
CA VAL A 178 75.23 33.57 -32.83
C VAL A 178 74.92 34.64 -33.88
#